data_AF-A0A6C0EXL4-F1
#
_entry.id   AF-A0A6C0EXL4-F1
#
_cell.length_a   1.000
_cell.length_b   1.000
_cell.length_c   1.000
_cell.angle_alpha   90.00
_cell.angle_beta   90.00
_cell.angle_gamma   90.00
#
_symmetry.space_group_name_H-M   'P 1'
#
loop_
_entity.id
_entity.type
_entity.pdbx_description
1 polymer ?
#
loop_
_entity_poly.entity_id
_entity_poly.type
_entity_poly.pdbx_seq_one_letter_code
_entity_poly.pdbx_strand_id
1 'polypeptide(L)'
;MNFCPDCETYLVTKISSADNANKILSYVCNNCSYTKVVDITKEPEYKCVYKSNYNLKKIKIDQKNIQFLSKDPTLPHVNNIPCPNVECITNKENPNSEILIDDKAEKQNINDVLYIKLNESDLTFLYQCCNCNHTWTNK
;
A
#
# COMPACT_ATOMS: atom_id res chain seq x y z
N MET A 1 -18.50 -0.68 2.59
CA MET A 1 -19.50 -1.72 2.92
C MET A 1 -20.14 -1.36 4.24
N ASN A 2 -21.46 -1.47 4.35
CA ASN A 2 -22.20 -1.15 5.58
C ASN A 2 -22.67 -2.45 6.24
N PHE A 3 -22.61 -2.49 7.56
CA PHE A 3 -22.99 -3.65 8.36
C PHE A 3 -24.18 -3.29 9.25
N CYS A 4 -25.02 -4.28 9.53
CA CYS A 4 -26.12 -4.12 10.46
C CYS A 4 -25.59 -3.91 11.89
N PRO A 5 -26.08 -2.90 12.63
CA PRO A 5 -25.65 -2.68 14.01
C PRO A 5 -26.11 -3.78 14.98
N ASP A 6 -27.17 -4.51 14.64
CA ASP A 6 -27.75 -5.51 15.56
C ASP A 6 -27.13 -6.90 15.41
N CYS A 7 -26.72 -7.28 14.20
CA CYS A 7 -26.26 -8.64 13.89
C CYS A 7 -25.01 -8.72 13.01
N GLU A 8 -24.35 -7.58 12.78
CA GLU A 8 -23.07 -7.44 12.04
C GLU A 8 -23.06 -8.07 10.63
N THR A 9 -24.24 -8.37 10.09
CA THR A 9 -24.39 -8.92 8.74
C THR A 9 -24.33 -7.81 7.71
N TYR A 10 -23.78 -8.10 6.53
CA TYR A 10 -23.71 -7.14 5.42
C TYR A 10 -25.11 -6.65 5.00
N LEU A 11 -25.25 -5.33 4.84
CA LEU A 11 -26.51 -4.72 4.40
C LEU A 11 -26.62 -4.71 2.88
N VAL A 12 -27.77 -5.13 2.37
CA VAL A 12 -28.08 -5.19 0.94
C VAL A 12 -28.82 -3.92 0.52
N THR A 13 -28.46 -3.40 -0.66
CA THR A 13 -29.13 -2.25 -1.25
C THR A 13 -30.49 -2.64 -1.84
N LYS A 14 -31.55 -1.92 -1.46
CA LYS A 14 -32.93 -2.11 -1.94
C LYS A 14 -33.53 -0.77 -2.37
N ILE A 15 -34.33 -0.80 -3.44
CA ILE A 15 -35.07 0.35 -3.96
C ILE A 15 -36.56 0.13 -3.67
N SER A 16 -37.24 1.13 -3.10
CA SER A 16 -38.67 1.07 -2.81
C SER A 16 -39.51 1.58 -4.01
N SER A 17 -40.21 0.64 -4.65
CA SER A 17 -41.24 0.69 -5.73
C SER A 17 -41.18 1.70 -6.89
N ALA A 18 -41.61 1.18 -8.05
CA ALA A 18 -41.32 1.63 -9.41
C ALA A 18 -42.19 2.77 -9.97
N ASP A 19 -43.26 3.20 -9.28
CA ASP A 19 -44.28 4.12 -9.83
C ASP A 19 -44.24 5.55 -9.28
N ASN A 20 -43.36 5.84 -8.31
CA ASN A 20 -43.16 7.19 -7.78
C ASN A 20 -41.93 7.84 -8.43
N ALA A 21 -42.05 9.12 -8.81
CA ALA A 21 -40.95 9.90 -9.39
C ALA A 21 -39.70 9.97 -8.48
N ASN A 22 -39.88 9.73 -7.18
CA ASN A 22 -38.82 9.75 -6.17
C ASN A 22 -38.44 8.33 -5.74
N LYS A 23 -37.53 7.70 -6.48
CA LYS A 23 -36.94 6.41 -6.10
C LYS A 23 -36.08 6.59 -4.84
N ILE A 24 -36.39 5.86 -3.77
CA ILE A 24 -35.67 5.92 -2.49
C ILE A 24 -34.71 4.74 -2.37
N LEU A 25 -33.45 5.03 -2.03
CA LEU A 25 -32.41 4.05 -1.75
C LEU A 25 -32.47 3.63 -0.27
N SER A 26 -32.40 2.33 0.00
CA SER A 26 -32.35 1.79 1.37
C SER A 26 -31.32 0.68 1.50
N TYR A 27 -30.73 0.56 2.70
CA TYR A 27 -29.91 -0.55 3.13
C TYR A 27 -30.72 -1.43 4.08
N VAL A 28 -30.88 -2.70 3.73
CA VAL A 28 -31.72 -3.65 4.46
C VAL A 28 -30.87 -4.83 4.92
N CYS A 29 -31.08 -5.28 6.15
CA CYS A 29 -30.49 -6.52 6.63
C CYS A 29 -31.36 -7.71 6.18
N ASN A 30 -30.73 -8.78 5.69
CA ASN A 30 -31.44 -10.02 5.38
C ASN A 30 -31.65 -10.93 6.60
N ASN A 31 -30.91 -10.68 7.68
CA ASN A 31 -30.91 -11.53 8.88
C ASN A 31 -31.83 -10.99 9.99
N CYS A 32 -32.06 -9.67 10.04
CA CYS A 32 -32.97 -9.03 10.98
C CYS A 32 -33.81 -7.95 10.30
N SER A 33 -34.72 -7.31 11.05
CA SER A 33 -35.63 -6.27 10.51
C SER A 33 -34.98 -4.88 10.33
N TYR A 34 -33.67 -4.76 10.51
CA TYR A 34 -32.98 -3.48 10.37
C TYR A 34 -33.06 -2.94 8.94
N THR A 35 -33.49 -1.68 8.82
CA THR A 35 -33.55 -0.94 7.55
C THR A 35 -33.08 0.49 7.77
N LYS A 36 -32.16 0.97 6.94
CA LYS A 36 -31.70 2.36 6.88
C LYS A 36 -32.10 2.96 5.54
N VAL A 37 -32.94 4.00 5.56
CA VAL A 37 -33.23 4.82 4.37
C VAL A 37 -32.08 5.80 4.14
N VAL A 38 -31.61 5.91 2.91
CA VAL A 38 -30.51 6.79 2.52
C VAL A 38 -31.08 8.03 1.85
N ASP A 39 -30.77 9.19 2.42
CA ASP A 39 -31.06 10.48 1.80
C ASP A 39 -29.82 10.95 1.04
N ILE A 40 -29.83 10.80 -0.28
CA ILE A 40 -28.69 11.13 -1.16
C ILE A 40 -28.32 12.63 -1.05
N THR A 41 -29.25 13.50 -0.66
CA THR A 41 -28.95 14.94 -0.49
C THR A 41 -28.09 15.22 0.74
N LYS A 42 -28.23 14.39 1.78
CA LYS A 42 -27.49 14.51 3.05
C LYS A 42 -26.25 13.64 3.10
N GLU A 43 -26.30 12.48 2.47
CA GLU A 43 -25.23 11.48 2.47
C GLU A 43 -24.78 11.18 1.01
N PRO A 44 -24.11 12.14 0.33
CA PRO A 44 -23.75 12.02 -1.08
C PRO A 44 -22.78 10.86 -1.38
N GLU A 45 -22.04 10.38 -0.38
CA GLU A 45 -21.12 9.24 -0.49
C GLU A 45 -21.84 7.95 -0.91
N TYR A 46 -23.12 7.77 -0.55
CA TYR A 46 -23.90 6.58 -0.92
C TYR A 46 -24.51 6.67 -2.32
N LYS A 47 -24.29 7.77 -3.05
CA LYS A 47 -24.70 7.89 -4.47
C LYS A 47 -24.02 6.83 -5.35
N CYS A 48 -22.79 6.44 -5.02
CA CYS A 48 -22.05 5.42 -5.75
C CYS A 48 -22.18 4.07 -5.05
N VAL A 49 -23.01 3.18 -5.62
CA VAL A 49 -23.21 1.82 -5.08
C VAL A 49 -22.06 0.88 -5.48
N TYR A 50 -21.56 1.02 -6.71
CA TYR A 50 -20.50 0.20 -7.24
C TYR A 50 -19.55 1.03 -8.10
N LYS A 51 -18.25 0.89 -7.84
CA LYS A 51 -17.18 1.49 -8.63
C LYS A 51 -16.17 0.42 -8.98
N SER A 52 -16.09 0.06 -10.26
CA SER A 52 -14.98 -0.73 -10.77
C SER A 52 -13.85 0.20 -11.20
N ASN A 53 -12.63 -0.07 -10.76
CA ASN A 53 -11.44 0.62 -11.24
C ASN A 53 -10.59 -0.36 -12.06
N TYR A 54 -10.59 -0.18 -13.39
CA TYR A 54 -9.84 -1.02 -14.32
C TYR A 54 -8.36 -0.66 -14.38
N ASN A 55 -7.96 0.52 -13.90
CA ASN A 55 -6.57 0.94 -13.88
C ASN A 55 -5.95 0.66 -12.51
N LEU A 56 -5.60 -0.61 -12.29
CA LEU A 56 -4.95 -1.11 -11.07
C LEU A 56 -3.45 -0.75 -11.00
N LYS A 57 -2.91 0.04 -11.94
CA LYS A 57 -1.47 0.34 -12.01
C LYS A 57 -0.93 1.17 -10.84
N LYS A 58 -1.77 1.61 -9.89
CA LYS A 58 -1.33 2.31 -8.69
C LYS A 58 -1.18 1.34 -7.52
N ILE A 59 0.00 0.74 -7.42
CA ILE A 59 0.44 0.09 -6.19
C ILE A 59 0.77 1.20 -5.20
N LYS A 60 -0.12 1.44 -4.24
CA LYS A 60 0.17 2.34 -3.11
C LYS A 60 0.96 1.54 -2.09
N ILE A 61 2.25 1.79 -2.03
CA ILE A 61 3.15 1.14 -1.07
C ILE A 61 3.11 1.98 0.21
N ASP A 62 2.51 1.42 1.26
CA ASP A 62 2.54 2.03 2.58
C ASP A 62 3.87 1.68 3.25
N GLN A 63 4.71 2.69 3.48
CA GLN A 63 6.01 2.55 4.12
C GLN A 63 5.92 1.89 5.50
N LYS A 64 4.80 2.06 6.23
CA LYS A 64 4.61 1.42 7.53
C LYS A 64 4.52 -0.10 7.45
N ASN A 65 3.96 -0.62 6.35
CA ASN A 65 3.77 -2.06 6.18
C ASN A 65 5.06 -2.78 5.74
N ILE A 66 6.02 -2.06 5.15
CA ILE A 66 7.25 -2.63 4.58
C ILE A 66 8.51 -2.40 5.44
N GLN A 67 8.36 -1.77 6.61
CA GLN A 67 9.47 -1.37 7.47
C GLN A 67 10.37 -2.53 7.96
N PHE A 68 9.88 -3.78 7.91
CA PHE A 68 10.61 -4.95 8.38
C PHE A 68 11.15 -5.85 7.27
N LEU A 69 10.92 -5.53 6.00
CA LEU A 69 11.35 -6.38 4.89
C LEU A 69 12.88 -6.46 4.79
N SER A 70 13.60 -5.40 5.18
CA SER A 70 15.07 -5.40 5.25
C SER A 70 15.65 -6.41 6.25
N LYS A 71 14.83 -6.97 7.14
CA LYS A 71 15.25 -7.99 8.12
C LYS A 71 14.99 -9.43 7.65
N ASP A 72 14.35 -9.60 6.49
CA ASP A 72 14.03 -10.92 5.96
C ASP A 72 15.19 -11.44 5.09
N PRO A 73 15.95 -12.45 5.55
CA PRO A 73 17.10 -12.99 4.82
C PRO A 73 16.71 -13.78 3.57
N THR A 74 15.42 -14.06 3.36
CA THR A 74 14.92 -14.84 2.20
C THR A 74 14.60 -13.97 1.00
N LEU A 75 14.49 -12.66 1.20
CA LEU A 75 14.29 -11.71 0.11
C LEU A 75 15.61 -11.45 -0.62
N PRO A 76 15.57 -11.00 -1.88
CA PRO A 76 16.78 -10.79 -2.65
C PRO A 76 17.38 -9.41 -2.42
N HIS A 77 18.70 -9.38 -2.22
CA HIS A 77 19.50 -8.18 -1.97
C HIS A 77 20.50 -7.92 -3.09
N VAL A 78 20.83 -6.65 -3.33
CA VAL A 78 21.85 -6.22 -4.28
C VAL A 78 22.69 -5.07 -3.73
N ASN A 79 24.00 -5.13 -4.01
CA ASN A 79 24.96 -4.14 -3.49
C ASN A 79 25.44 -3.17 -4.58
N ASN A 80 24.96 -3.33 -5.82
CA ASN A 80 25.37 -2.56 -6.99
C ASN A 80 24.43 -1.40 -7.34
N ILE A 81 23.28 -1.26 -6.67
CA ILE A 81 22.32 -0.18 -6.89
C ILE A 81 22.54 0.90 -5.83
N PRO A 82 23.01 2.11 -6.17
CA PRO A 82 23.18 3.17 -5.17
C PRO A 82 21.83 3.64 -4.63
N CYS A 83 21.78 3.98 -3.34
CA CYS A 83 20.58 4.56 -2.74
C CYS A 83 20.35 5.97 -3.30
N PRO A 84 19.14 6.33 -3.76
CA PRO A 84 18.86 7.67 -4.28
C PRO A 84 18.74 8.74 -3.17
N ASN A 85 18.68 8.33 -1.90
CA ASN A 85 18.68 9.28 -0.79
C ASN A 85 20.09 9.86 -0.56
N VAL A 86 20.28 11.14 -0.86
CA VAL A 86 21.56 11.85 -0.73
C VAL A 86 22.08 11.83 0.71
N GLU A 87 21.19 11.81 1.71
CA GLU A 87 21.58 11.78 3.12
C GLU A 87 22.02 10.40 3.62
N CYS A 88 21.87 9.36 2.79
CA CYS A 88 22.20 7.99 3.15
C CYS A 88 23.69 7.82 3.41
N ILE A 89 24.02 7.04 4.45
CA ILE A 89 25.40 6.72 4.82
C ILE A 89 26.18 6.03 3.69
N THR A 90 25.51 5.33 2.78
CA THR A 90 26.13 4.66 1.62
C THR A 90 26.70 5.64 0.60
N ASN A 91 26.19 6.88 0.59
CA ASN A 91 26.57 7.92 -0.37
C ASN A 91 27.55 8.93 0.22
N LYS A 92 27.79 8.87 1.54
CA LYS A 92 28.76 9.72 2.20
C LYS A 92 30.14 9.10 2.00
N GLU A 93 31.02 9.84 1.35
CA GLU A 93 32.45 9.56 1.43
C GLU A 93 32.89 9.83 2.88
N ASN A 94 32.88 8.80 3.72
CA ASN A 94 33.49 8.89 5.04
C ASN A 94 34.99 8.56 4.91
N PRO A 95 35.91 9.55 4.98
CA PRO A 95 37.33 9.30 5.20
C PRO A 95 37.63 8.73 6.60
N ASN A 96 36.66 8.75 7.53
CA ASN A 96 36.82 8.36 8.94
C ASN A 96 35.83 7.26 9.38
N SER A 97 35.36 6.40 8.48
CA SER A 97 34.71 5.17 8.92
C SER A 97 35.79 4.28 9.53
N GLU A 98 35.95 4.36 10.85
CA GLU A 98 36.65 3.39 11.71
C GLU A 98 35.95 2.02 11.64
N ILE A 99 35.84 1.45 10.44
CA ILE A 99 35.82 0.01 10.29
C ILE A 99 37.26 -0.37 10.51
N LEU A 100 37.55 -1.02 11.64
CA LEU A 100 38.85 -1.56 12.02
C LEU A 100 39.59 -2.07 10.77
N ILE A 101 40.53 -1.26 10.29
CA ILE A 101 41.35 -1.56 9.13
C ILE A 101 42.47 -2.43 9.66
N ASP A 102 42.25 -3.75 9.67
CA ASP A 102 43.37 -4.64 9.45
C ASP A 102 43.81 -4.39 8.00
N ASP A 103 45.10 -4.06 7.82
CA ASP A 103 45.74 -3.34 6.71
C ASP A 103 45.64 -3.95 5.28
N LYS A 104 44.60 -4.75 4.97
CA LYS A 104 44.38 -5.39 3.66
C LYS A 104 42.92 -5.55 3.23
N ALA A 105 41.94 -4.89 3.87
CA ALA A 105 40.54 -4.99 3.46
C ALA A 105 40.17 -3.91 2.42
N GLU A 106 39.83 -4.33 1.21
CA GLU A 106 39.13 -3.52 0.21
C GLU A 106 37.99 -2.74 0.87
N LYS A 107 37.77 -1.47 0.48
CA LYS A 107 36.64 -0.64 0.94
C LYS A 107 35.37 -1.51 1.01
N GLN A 108 34.93 -1.88 2.21
CA GLN A 108 33.75 -2.74 2.36
C GLN A 108 32.56 -1.98 1.81
N ASN A 109 31.96 -2.51 0.75
CA ASN A 109 30.77 -1.94 0.15
C ASN A 109 29.59 -2.17 1.11
N ILE A 110 29.25 -1.16 1.91
CA ILE A 110 28.11 -1.17 2.85
C ILE A 110 26.76 -1.00 2.15
N ASN A 111 26.74 -0.90 0.82
CA ASN A 111 25.52 -0.76 0.08
C ASN A 111 24.73 -2.07 0.11
N ASP A 112 23.50 -1.98 0.58
CA ASP A 112 22.57 -3.10 0.65
C ASP A 112 21.16 -2.59 0.30
N VAL A 113 20.64 -3.09 -0.81
CA VAL A 113 19.33 -2.75 -1.35
C VAL A 113 18.52 -4.01 -1.56
N LEU A 114 17.42 -4.11 -0.82
CA LEU A 114 16.38 -5.08 -1.02
C LEU A 114 15.56 -4.72 -2.26
N TYR A 115 15.13 -5.71 -3.05
CA TYR A 115 14.16 -5.48 -4.12
C TYR A 115 13.03 -6.52 -4.16
N ILE A 116 11.84 -6.07 -4.57
CA ILE A 116 10.63 -6.90 -4.66
C ILE A 116 9.93 -6.64 -5.98
N LYS A 117 9.59 -7.71 -6.70
CA LYS A 117 8.85 -7.64 -7.95
C LYS A 117 7.39 -7.28 -7.68
N LEU A 118 6.96 -6.12 -8.17
CA LEU A 118 5.60 -5.61 -8.02
C LEU A 118 4.68 -6.02 -9.17
N ASN A 119 5.20 -6.00 -10.39
CA ASN A 119 4.44 -6.36 -11.59
C ASN A 119 5.35 -7.06 -12.60
N GLU A 120 4.95 -8.25 -13.04
CA GLU A 120 5.72 -9.06 -13.97
C GLU A 120 5.69 -8.57 -15.41
N SER A 121 4.52 -8.13 -15.88
CA SER A 121 4.34 -7.67 -17.26
C SER A 121 5.08 -6.36 -17.52
N ASP A 122 5.07 -5.48 -16.52
CA ASP A 122 5.66 -4.16 -16.59
C ASP A 122 7.10 -4.13 -16.04
N LEU A 123 7.63 -5.28 -15.58
CA LEU A 123 8.93 -5.42 -14.89
C LEU A 123 9.16 -4.31 -13.86
N THR A 124 8.13 -4.04 -13.06
CA THR A 124 8.17 -2.99 -12.04
C THR A 124 8.64 -3.59 -10.73
N PHE A 125 9.64 -2.97 -10.12
CA PHE A 125 10.26 -3.39 -8.86
C PHE A 125 10.16 -2.28 -7.83
N LEU A 126 9.92 -2.67 -6.58
CA LEU A 126 10.15 -1.86 -5.39
C LEU A 126 11.57 -2.12 -4.92
N TYR A 127 12.30 -1.05 -4.63
CA TYR A 127 13.60 -1.09 -3.98
C TYR A 127 13.49 -0.48 -2.59
N GLN A 128 14.23 -1.02 -1.63
CA GLN A 128 14.34 -0.50 -0.29
C GLN A 128 15.80 -0.55 0.16
N CYS A 129 16.36 0.58 0.55
CA CYS A 129 17.69 0.64 1.14
C CYS A 129 17.66 0.12 2.58
N CYS A 130 18.46 -0.89 2.89
CA CYS A 130 18.54 -1.48 4.24
C CYS A 130 19.19 -0.55 5.27
N ASN A 131 19.92 0.47 4.83
CA ASN A 131 20.64 1.41 5.70
C ASN A 131 19.79 2.60 6.16
N CYS A 132 18.87 3.10 5.33
CA CYS A 132 18.05 4.28 5.65
C CYS A 132 16.55 4.08 5.45
N ASN A 133 16.11 2.87 5.08
CA ASN A 133 14.72 2.53 4.77
C ASN A 133 14.07 3.38 3.67
N HIS A 134 14.87 4.08 2.86
CA HIS A 134 14.36 4.81 1.71
C HIS A 134 13.86 3.82 0.64
N THR A 135 12.70 4.10 0.07
CA THR A 135 12.00 3.20 -0.85
C THR A 135 11.73 3.90 -2.17
N TRP A 136 11.99 3.24 -3.30
CA TRP A 136 11.76 3.79 -4.63
C TRP A 136 11.36 2.70 -5.63
N THR A 137 10.89 3.11 -6.82
CA THR A 137 10.56 2.22 -7.94
C THR A 137 11.46 2.52 -9.14
N ASN A 138 11.58 1.57 -10.07
CA ASN A 138 12.24 1.80 -11.37
C ASN A 138 11.35 2.54 -12.39
N LYS A 139 10.15 2.94 -11.99
CA LYS A 139 9.21 3.76 -12.75
C LYS A 139 8.92 5.05 -12.02
#